data_AF-A0A6U9CBT9-F1
#
_entry.id   AF-A0A6U9CBT9-F1
#
_cell.length_a   1.000
_cell.length_b   1.000
_cell.length_c   1.000
_cell.angle_alpha   90.00
_cell.angle_beta   90.00
_cell.angle_gamma   90.00
#
_symmetry.space_group_name_H-M   'P 1'
#
loop_
_entity.id
_entity.type
_entity.pdbx_description
1 polymer ?
#
loop_
_entity_poly.entity_id
_entity_poly.type
_entity_poly.pdbx_seq_one_letter_code
_entity_poly.pdbx_strand_id
1 'polypeptide(L)'
;MAASSLGDIMGGTPGQLPTLGEFEPLERVLLTANGNLQRLVSSYHNTSVSVRVVYSREVATGEFERKVALLCGGTEFAEATSRLHITRADCISAIADGGVAIGQLFRHLNILPTFELTAAGRDAGGEQIWRDYLLSGEGVVCEIHERIRSDVLGALVSPSPSAPCDSADDAGDTNDAGGPAADAAGDVLAPSDGPGGGRVSAKRPRVAPSFGDIMSPHMTGVTLPNGFSPLQRLLLTANGNVERIVSSFYYEPLTVLVNLNHKRSPCVYDRQVTMLVRGEPFLHAKSTIYLTDPAWEEMVERRGTPLGAVFRVMGVLPTFHLRSVGRGRDSSGSGFFWRVYTLASQGMTCEITETFADDTFEKRSRGSALDASLASTDGHGIPV
;
A
#
# COMPACT_ATOMS: atom_id res chain seq x y z
N MET A 1 -12.73 -18.44 9.75
CA MET A 1 -11.30 -18.05 9.65
C MET A 1 -11.17 -16.63 10.17
N ALA A 2 -10.55 -16.44 11.35
CA ALA A 2 -10.40 -15.12 11.95
C ALA A 2 -9.34 -14.31 11.18
N ALA A 3 -9.64 -13.07 10.80
CA ALA A 3 -8.62 -12.19 10.22
C ALA A 3 -7.56 -11.92 11.31
N SER A 4 -6.41 -12.55 11.16
CA SER A 4 -5.33 -12.58 12.15
C SER A 4 -4.41 -11.36 12.05
N SER A 5 -4.50 -10.62 10.95
CA SER A 5 -3.54 -9.60 10.52
C SER A 5 -4.27 -8.35 10.02
N LEU A 6 -3.75 -7.17 10.39
CA LEU A 6 -4.14 -5.87 9.80
C LEU A 6 -3.59 -5.70 8.36
N GLY A 7 -2.85 -6.69 7.86
CA GLY A 7 -1.93 -6.59 6.74
C GLY A 7 -2.50 -6.94 5.37
N ASP A 8 -3.79 -7.27 5.26
CA ASP A 8 -4.51 -7.32 3.99
C ASP A 8 -5.91 -6.70 4.15
N ILE A 9 -6.00 -5.38 4.00
CA ILE A 9 -7.21 -4.62 4.35
C ILE A 9 -8.33 -4.82 3.32
N MET A 10 -7.98 -4.86 2.03
CA MET A 10 -8.96 -5.01 0.93
C MET A 10 -9.45 -6.44 0.73
N GLY A 11 -8.85 -7.42 1.42
CA GLY A 11 -9.32 -8.80 1.39
C GLY A 11 -9.38 -9.39 -0.02
N GLY A 12 -10.23 -10.41 -0.17
CA GLY A 12 -10.18 -11.33 -1.30
C GLY A 12 -9.08 -12.36 -1.08
N THR A 13 -9.44 -13.64 -1.15
CA THR A 13 -8.42 -14.66 -1.37
C THR A 13 -7.83 -14.31 -2.73
N PRO A 14 -6.51 -14.10 -2.90
CA PRO A 14 -5.93 -14.39 -4.19
C PRO A 14 -6.31 -15.84 -4.42
N GLY A 15 -7.36 -16.09 -5.20
CA GLY A 15 -7.66 -17.45 -5.63
C GLY A 15 -6.31 -17.99 -6.08
N GLN A 16 -5.92 -19.14 -5.55
CA GLN A 16 -4.75 -19.84 -6.08
C GLN A 16 -5.14 -20.22 -7.50
N LEU A 17 -5.04 -19.25 -8.42
CA LEU A 17 -5.03 -19.51 -9.83
C LEU A 17 -3.84 -20.44 -10.01
N PRO A 18 -4.05 -21.70 -10.39
CA PRO A 18 -2.98 -22.70 -10.44
C PRO A 18 -1.80 -22.21 -11.29
N THR A 19 -2.07 -21.31 -12.24
CA THR A 19 -1.13 -20.67 -13.15
C THR A 19 -0.15 -19.70 -12.47
N LEU A 20 -0.43 -19.19 -11.26
CA LEU A 20 0.47 -18.25 -10.59
C LEU A 20 1.82 -18.86 -10.21
N GLY A 21 1.87 -20.19 -9.97
CA GLY A 21 3.11 -20.89 -9.64
C GLY A 21 4.18 -20.84 -10.74
N GLU A 22 3.79 -20.54 -11.98
CA GLU A 22 4.68 -20.48 -13.16
C GLU A 22 5.37 -19.12 -13.34
N PHE A 23 4.97 -18.11 -12.55
CA PHE A 23 5.57 -16.78 -12.59
C PHE A 23 6.72 -16.65 -11.61
N GLU A 24 7.66 -15.76 -11.89
CA GLU A 24 8.73 -15.43 -10.95
C GLU A 24 8.17 -14.76 -9.69
N PRO A 25 8.88 -14.83 -8.55
CA PRO A 25 8.42 -14.27 -7.27
C PRO A 25 7.91 -12.83 -7.35
N LEU A 26 8.66 -11.96 -8.05
CA LEU A 26 8.30 -10.56 -8.20
C LEU A 26 7.14 -10.33 -9.17
N GLU A 27 6.99 -11.17 -10.20
CA GLU A 27 5.85 -11.11 -11.11
C GLU A 27 4.57 -11.49 -10.37
N ARG A 28 4.61 -12.51 -9.49
CA ARG A 28 3.46 -12.84 -8.62
C ARG A 28 3.06 -11.67 -7.73
N VAL A 29 4.03 -10.94 -7.17
CA VAL A 29 3.76 -9.73 -6.38
C VAL A 29 3.05 -8.66 -7.23
N LEU A 30 3.50 -8.43 -8.46
CA LEU A 30 2.86 -7.49 -9.38
C LEU A 30 1.45 -7.94 -9.78
N LEU A 31 1.27 -9.21 -10.13
CA LEU A 31 -0.01 -9.77 -10.57
C LEU A 31 -1.08 -9.73 -9.48
N THR A 32 -0.68 -9.91 -8.22
CA THR A 32 -1.60 -9.94 -7.07
C THR A 32 -1.83 -8.58 -6.42
N ALA A 33 -1.21 -7.50 -6.94
CA ALA A 33 -1.33 -6.15 -6.42
C ALA A 33 -2.78 -5.62 -6.46
N ASN A 34 -3.44 -5.46 -5.31
CA ASN A 34 -4.86 -5.08 -5.18
C ASN A 34 -5.14 -3.59 -5.32
N GLY A 35 -4.65 -2.93 -6.36
CA GLY A 35 -4.81 -1.47 -6.50
C GLY A 35 -3.69 -0.67 -5.81
N ASN A 36 -2.56 -1.32 -5.55
CA ASN A 36 -1.32 -0.69 -5.05
C ASN A 36 -0.14 -0.87 -6.03
N LEU A 37 -0.39 -1.30 -7.28
CA LEU A 37 0.68 -1.52 -8.28
C LEU A 37 1.57 -0.29 -8.46
N GLN A 38 0.97 0.90 -8.59
CA GLN A 38 1.70 2.16 -8.70
C GLN A 38 2.64 2.39 -7.53
N ARG A 39 2.19 2.07 -6.30
CA ARG A 39 2.98 2.21 -5.08
C ARG A 39 4.11 1.18 -5.03
N LEU A 40 3.86 -0.06 -5.43
CA LEU A 40 4.89 -1.10 -5.49
C LEU A 40 6.02 -0.67 -6.44
N VAL A 41 5.68 -0.29 -7.67
CA VAL A 41 6.67 0.13 -8.67
C VAL A 41 7.38 1.42 -8.23
N SER A 42 6.63 2.40 -7.71
CA SER A 42 7.20 3.65 -7.22
C SER A 42 8.20 3.42 -6.09
N SER A 43 7.85 2.55 -5.14
CA SER A 43 8.69 2.26 -3.97
C SER A 43 9.91 1.45 -4.36
N TYR A 44 9.76 0.49 -5.27
CA TYR A 44 10.88 -0.30 -5.78
C TYR A 44 11.96 0.59 -6.40
N HIS A 45 11.56 1.52 -7.28
CA HIS A 45 12.47 2.45 -7.96
C HIS A 45 12.78 3.74 -7.18
N ASN A 46 12.19 3.91 -6.00
CA ASN A 46 12.26 5.15 -5.22
C ASN A 46 11.92 6.39 -6.06
N THR A 47 11.00 6.25 -7.01
CA THR A 47 10.69 7.24 -8.05
C THR A 47 9.18 7.34 -8.23
N SER A 48 8.65 8.53 -8.53
CA SER A 48 7.21 8.71 -8.70
C SER A 48 6.65 7.94 -9.89
N VAL A 49 5.47 7.33 -9.70
CA VAL A 49 4.64 6.83 -10.81
C VAL A 49 3.59 7.88 -11.17
N SER A 50 3.47 8.15 -12.47
CA SER A 50 2.46 9.03 -13.06
C SER A 50 1.49 8.24 -13.94
N VAL A 51 0.28 8.77 -14.09
CA VAL A 51 -0.78 8.16 -14.90
C VAL A 51 -1.14 9.11 -16.03
N ARG A 52 -1.02 8.63 -17.27
CA ARG A 52 -1.47 9.33 -18.46
C ARG A 52 -2.77 8.72 -18.92
N VAL A 53 -3.85 9.50 -18.93
CA VAL A 53 -5.13 9.06 -19.47
C VAL A 53 -5.04 9.06 -20.99
N VAL A 54 -5.29 7.89 -21.61
CA VAL A 54 -5.38 7.74 -23.06
C VAL A 54 -6.79 8.12 -23.51
N TYR A 55 -7.79 7.51 -22.88
CA TYR A 55 -9.18 7.93 -23.01
C TYR A 55 -9.98 7.63 -21.74
N SER A 56 -11.08 8.35 -21.57
CA SER A 56 -12.09 8.09 -20.55
C SER A 56 -13.42 8.57 -21.13
N ARG A 57 -14.38 7.67 -21.30
CA ARG A 57 -15.67 7.98 -21.93
C ARG A 57 -16.80 7.26 -21.23
N GLU A 58 -17.96 7.91 -21.20
CA GLU A 58 -19.22 7.27 -20.87
C GLU A 58 -19.74 6.55 -22.12
N VAL A 59 -20.09 5.28 -21.99
CA VAL A 59 -20.62 4.44 -23.09
C VAL A 59 -22.14 4.32 -22.99
N ALA A 60 -22.66 4.26 -21.77
CA ALA A 60 -24.07 4.36 -21.43
C ALA A 60 -24.19 4.98 -20.02
N THR A 61 -25.41 5.34 -19.61
CA THR A 61 -25.63 5.91 -18.26
C THR A 61 -25.12 4.97 -17.18
N GLY A 62 -24.11 5.41 -16.43
CA GLY A 62 -23.47 4.60 -15.39
C GLY A 62 -22.44 3.59 -15.90
N GLU A 63 -22.17 3.55 -17.21
CA GLU A 63 -21.17 2.69 -17.83
C GLU A 63 -20.03 3.50 -18.43
N PHE A 64 -18.80 3.25 -17.97
CA PHE A 64 -17.62 3.99 -18.41
C PHE A 64 -16.53 3.07 -18.92
N GLU A 65 -15.85 3.50 -19.98
CA GLU A 65 -14.64 2.86 -20.47
C GLU A 65 -13.46 3.81 -20.31
N ARG A 66 -12.36 3.28 -19.78
CA ARG A 66 -11.14 4.04 -19.53
C ARG A 66 -9.91 3.24 -19.94
N LYS A 67 -8.95 3.93 -20.55
CA LYS A 67 -7.62 3.40 -20.83
C LYS A 67 -6.56 4.37 -20.33
N VAL A 68 -5.58 3.85 -19.61
CA VAL A 68 -4.48 4.63 -19.05
C VAL A 68 -3.14 3.94 -19.27
N ALA A 69 -2.10 4.75 -19.40
CA ALA A 69 -0.71 4.34 -19.33
C ALA A 69 -0.12 4.73 -17.98
N LEU A 70 0.65 3.82 -17.39
CA LEU A 70 1.36 3.99 -16.13
C LEU A 70 2.86 4.19 -16.44
N LEU A 71 3.43 5.28 -15.93
CA LEU A 71 4.81 5.66 -16.22
C LEU A 71 5.62 5.79 -14.93
N CYS A 72 6.82 5.22 -14.90
CA CYS A 72 7.79 5.36 -13.83
C CYS A 72 9.06 5.99 -14.40
N GLY A 73 9.50 7.12 -13.84
CA GLY A 73 10.66 7.85 -14.38
C GLY A 73 10.48 8.32 -15.83
N GLY A 74 9.23 8.53 -16.28
CA GLY A 74 8.90 8.90 -17.66
C GLY A 74 8.82 7.72 -18.64
N THR A 75 9.19 6.51 -18.23
CA THR A 75 9.04 5.30 -19.05
C THR A 75 7.74 4.60 -18.75
N GLU A 76 6.97 4.28 -19.80
CA GLU A 76 5.76 3.49 -19.69
C GLU A 76 6.09 2.04 -19.31
N PHE A 77 5.45 1.55 -18.25
CA PHE A 77 5.66 0.19 -17.76
C PHE A 77 4.40 -0.66 -17.75
N ALA A 78 3.22 -0.04 -17.79
CA ALA A 78 1.97 -0.77 -17.80
C ALA A 78 0.85 0.02 -18.49
N GLU A 79 -0.09 -0.72 -19.05
CA GLU A 79 -1.32 -0.22 -19.65
C GLU A 79 -2.50 -0.88 -18.95
N ALA A 80 -3.49 -0.09 -18.53
CA ALA A 80 -4.71 -0.60 -17.92
C ALA A 80 -5.94 -0.13 -18.72
N THR A 81 -6.76 -1.09 -19.10
CA THR A 81 -8.09 -0.87 -19.71
C THR A 81 -9.14 -1.30 -18.71
N SER A 82 -10.11 -0.42 -18.45
CA SER A 82 -11.13 -0.62 -17.42
C SER A 82 -12.53 -0.40 -17.97
N ARG A 83 -13.47 -1.24 -17.56
CA ARG A 83 -14.92 -1.07 -17.73
C ARG A 83 -15.54 -0.90 -16.36
N LEU A 84 -16.29 0.18 -16.19
CA LEU A 84 -16.93 0.52 -14.94
C LEU A 84 -18.43 0.47 -15.09
N HIS A 85 -19.07 -0.17 -14.12
CA HIS A 85 -20.51 -0.18 -13.97
C HIS A 85 -20.86 0.44 -12.62
N ILE A 86 -21.61 1.54 -12.66
CA ILE A 86 -21.98 2.35 -11.50
C ILE A 86 -23.50 2.43 -11.45
N THR A 87 -24.10 1.91 -10.39
CA THR A 87 -25.56 1.92 -10.20
C THR A 87 -26.04 3.07 -9.32
N ARG A 88 -25.11 3.71 -8.63
CA ARG A 88 -25.37 4.80 -7.69
C ARG A 88 -25.48 6.16 -8.39
N ALA A 89 -26.66 6.77 -8.34
CA ALA A 89 -26.93 8.05 -9.01
C ALA A 89 -26.01 9.19 -8.54
N ASP A 90 -25.71 9.27 -7.25
CA ASP A 90 -24.78 10.26 -6.68
C ASP A 90 -23.36 10.13 -7.27
N CYS A 91 -22.93 8.90 -7.53
CA CYS A 91 -21.64 8.59 -8.12
C CYS A 91 -21.59 8.96 -9.61
N ILE A 92 -22.65 8.65 -10.35
CA ILE A 92 -22.79 9.01 -11.76
C ILE A 92 -22.70 10.54 -11.91
N SER A 93 -23.44 11.29 -11.11
CA SER A 93 -23.39 12.77 -11.11
C SER A 93 -21.99 13.30 -10.76
N ALA A 94 -21.33 12.73 -9.75
CA ALA A 94 -19.99 13.18 -9.34
C ALA A 94 -18.91 13.03 -10.45
N ILE A 95 -19.06 12.02 -11.31
CA ILE A 95 -18.19 11.80 -12.48
C ILE A 95 -18.57 12.72 -13.63
N ALA A 96 -19.87 12.80 -13.94
CA ALA A 96 -20.40 13.60 -15.05
C ALA A 96 -20.11 15.10 -14.87
N ASP A 97 -20.18 15.60 -13.63
CA ASP A 97 -19.87 17.00 -13.29
C ASP A 97 -18.35 17.29 -13.28
N GLY A 98 -17.51 16.31 -13.65
CA GLY A 98 -16.05 16.43 -13.75
C GLY A 98 -15.34 16.59 -12.40
N GLY A 99 -16.04 16.35 -11.29
CA GLY A 99 -15.55 16.54 -9.93
C GLY A 99 -14.66 15.41 -9.42
N VAL A 100 -14.89 14.18 -9.87
CA VAL A 100 -14.21 12.97 -9.38
C VAL A 100 -13.62 12.18 -10.54
N ALA A 101 -12.30 11.99 -10.54
CA ALA A 101 -11.67 11.08 -11.47
C ALA A 101 -12.11 9.64 -11.18
N ILE A 102 -12.40 8.86 -12.21
CA ILE A 102 -12.80 7.45 -12.09
C ILE A 102 -11.86 6.64 -11.19
N GLY A 103 -10.56 6.92 -11.25
CA GLY A 103 -9.58 6.25 -10.42
C GLY A 103 -9.75 6.52 -8.91
N GLN A 104 -10.36 7.64 -8.53
CA GLN A 104 -10.54 8.05 -7.14
C GLN A 104 -11.90 7.63 -6.57
N LEU A 105 -12.74 6.91 -7.32
CA LEU A 105 -14.13 6.64 -6.92
C LEU A 105 -14.22 5.89 -5.58
N PHE A 106 -13.50 4.79 -5.42
CA PHE A 106 -13.52 4.03 -4.17
C PHE A 106 -13.12 4.89 -2.97
N ARG A 107 -12.10 5.76 -3.13
CA ARG A 107 -11.66 6.64 -2.05
C ARG A 107 -12.62 7.79 -1.79
N HIS A 108 -13.10 8.45 -2.85
CA HIS A 108 -14.03 9.58 -2.76
C HIS A 108 -15.33 9.16 -2.06
N LEU A 109 -15.78 7.94 -2.33
CA LEU A 109 -16.99 7.37 -1.75
C LEU A 109 -16.73 6.64 -0.43
N ASN A 110 -15.46 6.59 0.01
CA ASN A 110 -15.02 5.83 1.18
C ASN A 110 -15.50 4.36 1.17
N ILE A 111 -15.57 3.77 -0.02
CA ILE A 111 -15.94 2.36 -0.22
C ILE A 111 -14.67 1.54 -0.12
N LEU A 112 -14.65 0.55 0.77
CA LEU A 112 -13.60 -0.47 0.81
C LEU A 112 -13.85 -1.48 -0.32
N PRO A 113 -13.04 -1.50 -1.40
CA PRO A 113 -13.27 -2.43 -2.49
C PRO A 113 -12.83 -3.83 -2.11
N THR A 114 -13.50 -4.82 -2.67
CA THR A 114 -13.04 -6.21 -2.74
C THR A 114 -12.26 -6.40 -4.04
N PHE A 115 -11.09 -7.03 -3.94
CA PHE A 115 -10.26 -7.40 -5.09
C PHE A 115 -10.42 -8.89 -5.41
N GLU A 116 -10.65 -9.21 -6.68
CA GLU A 116 -10.69 -10.58 -7.18
C GLU A 116 -9.85 -10.70 -8.45
N LEU A 117 -8.77 -11.48 -8.39
CA LEU A 117 -7.95 -11.81 -9.57
C LEU A 117 -8.63 -12.95 -10.34
N THR A 118 -9.07 -12.67 -11.56
CA THR A 118 -9.87 -13.61 -12.37
C THR A 118 -9.02 -14.39 -13.38
N ALA A 119 -7.98 -13.75 -13.94
CA ALA A 119 -7.03 -14.41 -14.82
C ALA A 119 -5.67 -13.70 -14.78
N ALA A 120 -4.63 -14.44 -15.15
CA ALA A 120 -3.28 -13.92 -15.34
C ALA A 120 -2.55 -14.77 -16.38
N GLY A 121 -1.64 -14.14 -17.12
CA GLY A 121 -0.86 -14.81 -18.15
C GLY A 121 0.34 -14.01 -18.62
N ARG A 122 0.98 -14.53 -19.65
CA ARG A 122 2.04 -13.84 -20.42
C ARG A 122 1.57 -13.63 -21.84
N ASP A 123 2.10 -12.61 -22.48
CA ASP A 123 2.00 -12.53 -23.93
C ASP A 123 2.90 -13.59 -24.60
N ALA A 124 2.64 -13.86 -25.88
CA ALA A 124 3.39 -14.84 -26.67
C ALA A 124 4.91 -14.62 -26.70
N GLY A 125 5.38 -13.38 -26.48
CA GLY A 125 6.80 -13.03 -26.42
C GLY A 125 7.42 -13.02 -25.02
N GLY A 126 6.63 -13.21 -23.95
CA GLY A 126 7.11 -13.16 -22.56
C GLY A 126 7.54 -11.78 -22.03
N GLU A 127 7.59 -10.75 -22.90
CA GLU A 127 7.98 -9.38 -22.56
C GLU A 127 6.99 -8.68 -21.61
N GLN A 128 5.75 -9.13 -21.60
CA GLN A 128 4.69 -8.61 -20.74
C GLN A 128 3.96 -9.74 -20.03
N ILE A 129 3.66 -9.48 -18.77
CA ILE A 129 2.67 -10.22 -17.98
C ILE A 129 1.37 -9.44 -18.01
N TRP A 130 0.24 -10.13 -17.92
CA TRP A 130 -1.06 -9.50 -17.87
C TRP A 130 -1.94 -10.12 -16.79
N ARG A 131 -2.94 -9.34 -16.36
CA ARG A 131 -3.96 -9.77 -15.40
C ARG A 131 -5.32 -9.20 -15.72
N ASP A 132 -6.34 -9.98 -15.43
CA ASP A 132 -7.74 -9.57 -15.40
C ASP A 132 -8.24 -9.65 -13.96
N TYR A 133 -8.81 -8.56 -13.47
CA TYR A 133 -9.32 -8.50 -12.11
C TYR A 133 -10.54 -7.61 -11.97
N LEU A 134 -11.29 -7.88 -10.91
CA LEU A 134 -12.46 -7.12 -10.48
C LEU A 134 -12.11 -6.32 -9.23
N LEU A 135 -12.49 -5.04 -9.23
CA LEU A 135 -12.65 -4.24 -8.02
C LEU A 135 -14.14 -3.96 -7.84
N SER A 136 -14.72 -4.47 -6.77
CA SER A 136 -16.16 -4.32 -6.50
C SER A 136 -16.40 -3.69 -5.13
N GLY A 137 -17.45 -2.88 -5.02
CA GLY A 137 -17.89 -2.27 -3.79
C GLY A 137 -19.33 -1.78 -3.92
N GLU A 138 -19.84 -1.12 -2.89
CA GLU A 138 -21.25 -0.71 -2.86
C GLU A 138 -21.62 0.23 -4.03
N GLY A 139 -22.32 -0.33 -5.02
CA GLY A 139 -22.80 0.39 -6.20
C GLY A 139 -21.76 0.69 -7.28
N VAL A 140 -20.56 0.10 -7.19
CA VAL A 140 -19.47 0.26 -8.16
C VAL A 140 -18.81 -1.09 -8.44
N VAL A 141 -18.73 -1.46 -9.71
CA VAL A 141 -17.97 -2.60 -10.20
C VAL A 141 -17.00 -2.11 -11.28
N CYS A 142 -15.75 -2.53 -11.20
CA CYS A 142 -14.70 -2.18 -12.14
C CYS A 142 -13.99 -3.46 -12.62
N GLU A 143 -14.18 -3.80 -13.89
CA GLU A 143 -13.44 -4.83 -14.59
C GLU A 143 -12.18 -4.22 -15.18
N ILE A 144 -11.02 -4.80 -14.89
CA ILE A 144 -9.73 -4.23 -15.29
C ILE A 144 -8.87 -5.31 -15.94
N HIS A 145 -8.47 -5.03 -17.18
CA HIS A 145 -7.39 -5.72 -17.88
C HIS A 145 -6.13 -4.86 -17.80
N GLU A 146 -5.04 -5.41 -17.27
CA GLU A 146 -3.78 -4.69 -17.09
C GLU A 146 -2.61 -5.49 -17.66
N ARG A 147 -1.82 -4.85 -18.52
CA ARG A 147 -0.60 -5.38 -19.13
C ARG A 147 0.60 -4.68 -18.51
N ILE A 148 1.60 -5.44 -18.08
CA ILE A 148 2.74 -4.96 -17.30
C ILE A 148 4.00 -5.52 -17.94
N ARG A 149 5.01 -4.67 -18.15
CA ARG A 149 6.32 -5.14 -18.60
C ARG A 149 6.95 -6.09 -17.58
N SER A 150 7.41 -7.26 -18.03
CA SER A 150 8.05 -8.25 -17.16
C SER A 150 9.35 -7.73 -16.53
N ASP A 151 10.03 -6.79 -17.20
CA ASP A 151 11.30 -6.19 -16.76
C ASP A 151 11.13 -4.96 -15.85
N VAL A 152 9.90 -4.59 -15.47
CA VAL A 152 9.62 -3.36 -14.73
C VAL A 152 10.40 -3.27 -13.42
N LEU A 153 10.64 -4.39 -12.71
CA LEU A 153 11.41 -4.43 -11.47
C LEU A 153 12.90 -4.76 -11.68
N GLY A 154 13.39 -4.82 -12.92
CA GLY A 154 14.79 -5.12 -13.24
C GLY A 154 15.52 -4.03 -14.03
N ALA A 155 14.82 -3.33 -14.94
CA ALA A 155 15.47 -2.59 -16.03
C ALA A 155 15.24 -1.06 -16.04
N LEU A 156 14.40 -0.49 -15.17
CA LEU A 156 14.07 0.95 -15.20
C LEU A 156 15.15 1.88 -14.62
N VAL A 157 16.43 1.55 -14.79
CA VAL A 157 17.55 2.41 -14.37
C VAL A 157 18.53 2.62 -15.52
N SER A 158 18.24 3.64 -16.33
CA SER A 158 19.30 4.41 -16.99
C SER A 158 19.35 5.76 -16.27
N PRO A 159 20.31 6.02 -15.38
CA PRO A 159 20.49 7.36 -14.84
C PRO A 159 20.97 8.25 -15.98
N SER A 160 20.22 9.30 -16.32
CA SER A 160 20.78 10.41 -17.08
C SER A 160 21.93 11.04 -16.27
N PRO A 161 23.12 11.25 -16.83
CA PRO A 161 24.25 11.80 -16.08
C PRO A 161 24.03 13.30 -15.86
N SER A 162 23.56 13.69 -14.68
CA SER A 162 23.54 15.09 -14.27
C SER A 162 24.58 15.33 -13.17
N ALA A 163 25.71 15.88 -13.62
CA ALA A 163 26.68 16.78 -12.99
C ALA A 163 27.35 16.42 -11.64
N PRO A 164 28.65 16.75 -11.47
CA PRO A 164 29.38 16.52 -10.23
C PRO A 164 28.80 17.36 -9.09
N CYS A 165 28.59 16.74 -7.94
CA CYS A 165 28.46 17.45 -6.68
C CYS A 165 29.85 17.98 -6.29
N ASP A 166 30.07 19.28 -6.49
CA ASP A 166 31.20 19.96 -5.90
C ASP A 166 31.07 19.94 -4.37
N SER A 167 32.07 19.32 -3.75
CA SER A 167 32.41 19.44 -2.35
C SER A 167 32.91 20.85 -2.04
N ALA A 168 32.45 21.46 -0.95
CA ALA A 168 33.30 22.23 -0.05
C ALA A 168 32.56 22.53 1.26
N ASP A 169 33.29 22.29 2.34
CA ASP A 169 33.08 22.73 3.71
C ASP A 169 32.86 24.26 3.83
N ASP A 170 32.20 24.73 4.90
CA ASP A 170 32.84 25.45 6.02
C ASP A 170 31.80 26.13 6.94
N ALA A 171 32.28 26.46 8.14
CA ALA A 171 31.62 26.71 9.41
C ALA A 171 30.73 27.96 9.56
N GLY A 172 29.87 27.87 10.58
CA GLY A 172 29.57 28.87 11.62
C GLY A 172 29.30 30.33 11.24
N ASP A 173 28.15 30.87 11.65
CA ASP A 173 28.14 31.77 12.81
C ASP A 173 26.72 32.03 13.33
N THR A 174 26.70 32.33 14.62
CA THR A 174 25.62 32.76 15.48
C THR A 174 25.01 34.11 15.07
N ASN A 175 23.73 34.34 15.40
CA ASN A 175 23.37 35.51 16.22
C ASN A 175 21.94 35.44 16.77
N ASP A 176 21.93 35.54 18.10
CA ASP A 176 20.85 35.96 18.98
C ASP A 176 20.41 37.41 18.67
N ALA A 177 19.14 37.72 18.88
CA ALA A 177 18.66 38.89 19.65
C ALA A 177 17.18 39.22 19.36
N GLY A 178 16.34 39.03 20.39
CA GLY A 178 15.50 40.10 20.94
C GLY A 178 14.25 40.56 20.19
N GLY A 179 13.08 40.12 20.67
CA GLY A 179 11.86 40.97 20.64
C GLY A 179 12.04 42.24 21.50
N PRO A 180 11.03 43.14 21.58
CA PRO A 180 9.72 42.75 22.11
C PRO A 180 8.51 43.45 21.46
N ALA A 181 7.37 43.16 22.08
CA ALA A 181 5.97 43.33 21.74
C ALA A 181 5.39 44.76 21.84
N ALA A 182 4.08 44.81 21.49
CA ALA A 182 3.05 45.77 21.91
C ALA A 182 3.10 47.14 21.18
N ASP A 183 2.02 47.82 20.84
CA ASP A 183 0.60 47.71 21.19
C ASP A 183 -0.21 48.64 20.26
N ALA A 184 -1.54 48.47 20.27
CA ALA A 184 -2.58 49.47 19.97
C ALA A 184 -2.77 49.96 18.51
N ALA A 185 -3.93 50.46 18.07
CA ALA A 185 -5.36 50.36 18.39
C ALA A 185 -6.06 51.35 17.43
N GLY A 186 -7.30 51.05 17.00
CA GLY A 186 -8.25 52.00 16.41
C GLY A 186 -7.97 52.38 14.94
N ASP A 187 -8.95 52.68 14.09
CA ASP A 187 -10.37 52.85 14.30
C ASP A 187 -11.10 52.82 12.93
N VAL A 188 -12.41 52.70 13.03
CA VAL A 188 -13.46 52.49 12.03
C VAL A 188 -13.64 53.65 11.04
N LEU A 189 -13.97 53.36 9.76
CA LEU A 189 -15.02 54.04 8.96
C LEU A 189 -15.19 53.39 7.56
N ALA A 190 -16.42 52.93 7.30
CA ALA A 190 -16.95 52.50 5.99
C ALA A 190 -17.64 53.67 5.26
N PRO A 191 -18.38 53.49 4.14
CA PRO A 191 -18.12 52.77 2.88
C PRO A 191 -18.20 53.75 1.67
N SER A 192 -17.78 53.33 0.47
CA SER A 192 -18.21 54.00 -0.77
C SER A 192 -18.41 52.99 -1.90
N ASP A 193 -19.63 53.00 -2.42
CA ASP A 193 -20.15 52.21 -3.55
C ASP A 193 -19.42 52.46 -4.87
N GLY A 194 -19.27 51.39 -5.66
CA GLY A 194 -18.83 51.45 -7.06
C GLY A 194 -18.79 50.05 -7.69
N PRO A 195 -19.59 49.76 -8.73
CA PRO A 195 -19.82 48.40 -9.22
C PRO A 195 -18.84 48.03 -10.35
N GLY A 196 -18.17 46.88 -10.23
CA GLY A 196 -17.42 46.32 -11.36
C GLY A 196 -16.33 45.36 -10.91
N GLY A 197 -16.46 44.09 -11.28
CA GLY A 197 -15.38 43.11 -11.08
C GLY A 197 -15.91 41.70 -11.17
N GLY A 198 -15.48 40.99 -12.22
CA GLY A 198 -16.06 39.72 -12.65
C GLY A 198 -16.09 38.62 -11.58
N ARG A 199 -17.09 37.75 -11.71
CA ARG A 199 -17.08 36.43 -11.09
C ARG A 199 -15.82 35.69 -11.54
N VAL A 200 -14.78 35.73 -10.72
CA VAL A 200 -13.70 34.75 -10.77
C VAL A 200 -14.34 33.45 -10.30
N SER A 201 -14.78 32.64 -11.27
CA SER A 201 -15.12 31.24 -11.02
C SER A 201 -13.86 30.59 -10.48
N ALA A 202 -13.85 30.33 -9.17
CA ALA A 202 -12.80 29.57 -8.51
C ALA A 202 -12.75 28.20 -9.18
N LYS A 203 -11.78 28.01 -10.09
CA LYS A 203 -11.47 26.69 -10.66
C LYS A 203 -11.13 25.79 -9.49
N ARG A 204 -12.06 24.88 -9.15
CA ARG A 204 -11.79 23.77 -8.23
C ARG A 204 -10.51 23.06 -8.69
N PRO A 205 -9.57 22.74 -7.79
CA PRO A 205 -8.36 22.01 -8.17
C PRO A 205 -8.78 20.69 -8.80
N ARG A 206 -8.34 20.44 -10.05
CA ARG A 206 -8.58 19.17 -10.73
C ARG A 206 -7.84 18.08 -9.96
N VAL A 207 -8.61 17.16 -9.36
CA VAL A 207 -8.10 16.00 -8.61
C VAL A 207 -7.36 15.07 -9.57
N ALA A 208 -6.23 14.50 -9.13
CA ALA A 208 -5.34 13.70 -9.96
C ALA A 208 -6.06 12.52 -10.63
N PRO A 209 -5.82 12.24 -11.93
CA PRO A 209 -6.59 11.28 -12.72
C PRO A 209 -6.18 9.81 -12.50
N SER A 210 -5.46 9.50 -11.42
CA SER A 210 -4.93 8.17 -11.12
C SER A 210 -5.92 7.34 -10.30
N PHE A 211 -5.83 6.00 -10.35
CA PHE A 211 -6.42 5.16 -9.29
C PHE A 211 -5.85 5.45 -7.90
N GLY A 212 -4.70 6.15 -7.85
CA GLY A 212 -3.98 6.45 -6.63
C GLY A 212 -3.56 5.18 -5.90
N ASP A 213 -2.88 5.37 -4.79
CA ASP A 213 -2.93 4.36 -3.76
C ASP A 213 -4.32 4.50 -3.09
N ILE A 214 -5.14 3.45 -3.15
CA ILE A 214 -6.48 3.41 -2.53
C ILE A 214 -6.41 3.87 -1.05
N MET A 215 -5.30 3.59 -0.35
CA MET A 215 -5.07 3.93 1.06
C MET A 215 -4.32 5.26 1.29
N SER A 216 -3.85 5.94 0.24
CA SER A 216 -3.07 7.19 0.32
C SER A 216 -3.45 8.14 -0.83
N PRO A 217 -4.36 9.10 -0.59
CA PRO A 217 -5.00 9.88 -1.65
C PRO A 217 -4.08 10.89 -2.36
N HIS A 218 -2.87 11.17 -1.85
CA HIS A 218 -2.05 12.29 -2.30
C HIS A 218 -0.60 11.96 -2.65
N MET A 219 -0.15 10.72 -2.44
CA MET A 219 1.23 10.33 -2.73
C MET A 219 1.27 8.90 -3.28
N THR A 220 1.61 8.77 -4.57
CA THR A 220 1.91 7.47 -5.21
C THR A 220 3.31 6.97 -4.87
N GLY A 221 4.14 7.77 -4.21
CA GLY A 221 5.47 7.40 -3.75
C GLY A 221 5.87 8.12 -2.48
N VAL A 222 6.50 7.39 -1.55
CA VAL A 222 7.29 7.98 -0.47
C VAL A 222 8.73 7.76 -0.84
N THR A 223 9.46 8.85 -1.11
CA THR A 223 10.91 8.76 -1.33
C THR A 223 11.58 8.43 0.00
N LEU A 224 12.17 7.25 0.07
CA LEU A 224 12.93 6.84 1.25
C LEU A 224 14.38 7.31 1.11
N PRO A 225 15.07 7.56 2.24
CA PRO A 225 16.50 7.85 2.23
C PRO A 225 17.30 6.78 1.47
N ASN A 226 18.44 7.19 0.92
CA ASN A 226 19.36 6.26 0.26
C ASN A 226 19.79 5.14 1.21
N GLY A 227 20.13 4.00 0.63
CA GLY A 227 20.66 2.85 1.35
C GLY A 227 19.69 1.68 1.43
N PHE A 228 18.37 1.89 1.42
CA PHE A 228 17.38 0.79 1.35
C PHE A 228 17.47 0.03 0.03
N SER A 229 17.43 -1.31 0.08
CA SER A 229 17.30 -2.11 -1.14
C SER A 229 15.88 -1.94 -1.73
N PRO A 230 15.68 -2.20 -3.04
CA PRO A 230 14.36 -2.14 -3.64
C PRO A 230 13.30 -2.97 -2.90
N LEU A 231 13.66 -4.18 -2.48
CA LEU A 231 12.77 -5.08 -1.74
C LEU A 231 12.45 -4.56 -0.32
N GLN A 232 13.43 -3.96 0.37
CA GLN A 232 13.18 -3.31 1.65
C GLN A 232 12.22 -2.12 1.49
N ARG A 233 12.36 -1.33 0.42
CA ARG A 233 11.44 -0.21 0.14
C ARG A 233 10.01 -0.70 -0.11
N LEU A 234 9.82 -1.84 -0.76
CA LEU A 234 8.48 -2.45 -0.91
C LEU A 234 7.83 -2.69 0.46
N LEU A 235 8.56 -3.34 1.38
CA LEU A 235 8.03 -3.66 2.72
C LEU A 235 7.86 -2.41 3.60
N LEU A 236 8.78 -1.44 3.52
CA LEU A 236 8.69 -0.21 4.30
C LEU A 236 7.48 0.65 3.93
N THR A 237 7.11 0.66 2.66
CA THR A 237 6.02 1.49 2.14
C THR A 237 4.68 0.74 2.07
N ALA A 238 4.67 -0.58 2.26
CA ALA A 238 3.50 -1.46 2.22
C ALA A 238 2.32 -0.98 3.10
N ASN A 239 1.18 -0.67 2.53
CA ASN A 239 0.07 0.03 3.19
C ASN A 239 -1.06 -0.92 3.63
N GLY A 240 -0.72 -1.97 4.37
CA GLY A 240 -1.67 -3.04 4.69
C GLY A 240 -1.77 -4.08 3.57
N ASN A 241 -0.64 -4.39 2.94
CA ASN A 241 -0.46 -5.44 1.94
C ASN A 241 0.82 -6.29 2.16
N VAL A 242 1.49 -6.18 3.32
CA VAL A 242 2.73 -6.94 3.59
C VAL A 242 2.49 -8.45 3.49
N GLU A 243 1.37 -8.91 4.07
CA GLU A 243 1.00 -10.31 4.04
C GLU A 243 0.92 -10.83 2.61
N ARG A 244 0.24 -10.07 1.75
CA ARG A 244 0.09 -10.38 0.33
C ARG A 244 1.41 -10.33 -0.43
N ILE A 245 2.24 -9.31 -0.20
CA ILE A 245 3.56 -9.20 -0.86
C ILE A 245 4.39 -10.44 -0.56
N VAL A 246 4.51 -10.83 0.71
CA VAL A 246 5.38 -11.94 1.11
C VAL A 246 4.75 -13.29 0.72
N SER A 247 3.44 -13.48 0.90
CA SER A 247 2.76 -14.71 0.48
C SER A 247 2.86 -14.93 -1.03
N SER A 248 2.67 -13.88 -1.83
CA SER A 248 2.77 -13.96 -3.29
C SER A 248 4.22 -14.18 -3.73
N PHE A 249 5.18 -13.54 -3.07
CA PHE A 249 6.60 -13.76 -3.36
C PHE A 249 6.99 -15.22 -3.17
N TYR A 250 6.59 -15.84 -2.05
CA TYR A 250 6.91 -17.24 -1.78
C TYR A 250 5.95 -18.25 -2.41
N TYR A 251 4.81 -17.78 -2.93
CA TYR A 251 3.69 -18.62 -3.34
C TYR A 251 3.23 -19.58 -2.22
N GLU A 252 3.27 -19.10 -0.98
CA GLU A 252 2.99 -19.88 0.22
C GLU A 252 2.18 -19.04 1.24
N PRO A 253 1.30 -19.68 2.02
CA PRO A 253 0.56 -18.98 3.06
C PRO A 253 1.49 -18.50 4.18
N LEU A 254 1.14 -17.37 4.79
CA LEU A 254 1.81 -16.88 6.00
C LEU A 254 1.13 -17.45 7.25
N THR A 255 1.93 -17.62 8.30
CA THR A 255 1.42 -17.89 9.65
C THR A 255 1.52 -16.62 10.48
N VAL A 256 0.42 -16.22 11.11
CA VAL A 256 0.39 -15.06 12.00
C VAL A 256 0.16 -15.53 13.44
N LEU A 257 1.13 -15.29 14.30
CA LEU A 257 1.05 -15.57 15.73
C LEU A 257 0.67 -14.28 16.46
N VAL A 258 -0.39 -14.32 17.27
CA VAL A 258 -0.75 -13.22 18.15
C VAL A 258 -0.04 -13.44 19.48
N ASN A 259 1.05 -12.71 19.69
CA ASN A 259 1.86 -12.80 20.90
C ASN A 259 1.20 -12.08 22.09
N LEU A 260 0.52 -10.97 21.83
CA LEU A 260 -0.17 -10.18 22.85
C LEU A 260 -1.44 -9.56 22.27
N ASN A 261 -2.51 -9.60 23.06
CA ASN A 261 -3.69 -8.77 22.86
C ASN A 261 -4.22 -8.36 24.23
N HIS A 262 -4.01 -7.09 24.60
CA HIS A 262 -4.24 -6.61 25.95
C HIS A 262 -4.99 -5.28 25.93
N LYS A 263 -6.11 -5.18 26.65
CA LYS A 263 -6.80 -3.91 26.87
C LYS A 263 -6.01 -3.11 27.91
N ARG A 264 -5.34 -2.04 27.49
CA ARG A 264 -4.55 -1.16 28.37
C ARG A 264 -5.46 -0.29 29.22
N SER A 265 -6.51 0.27 28.62
CA SER A 265 -7.52 1.13 29.26
C SER A 265 -8.79 1.11 28.41
N PRO A 266 -9.91 1.76 28.83
CA PRO A 266 -11.06 1.95 27.95
C PRO A 266 -10.62 2.48 26.59
N CYS A 267 -11.13 1.88 25.51
CA CYS A 267 -10.80 2.20 24.12
C CYS A 267 -9.33 2.06 23.68
N VAL A 268 -8.40 1.59 24.53
CA VAL A 268 -6.97 1.49 24.18
C VAL A 268 -6.47 0.06 24.32
N TYR A 269 -5.91 -0.47 23.24
CA TYR A 269 -5.45 -1.86 23.15
C TYR A 269 -4.01 -1.94 22.67
N ASP A 270 -3.26 -2.84 23.30
CA ASP A 270 -1.92 -3.23 22.89
C ASP A 270 -1.96 -4.58 22.19
N ARG A 271 -1.38 -4.63 21.00
CA ARG A 271 -1.27 -5.85 20.20
C ARG A 271 0.16 -6.10 19.82
N GLN A 272 0.59 -7.34 19.91
CA GLN A 272 1.86 -7.80 19.35
C GLN A 272 1.63 -9.02 18.49
N VAL A 273 2.20 -9.03 17.30
CA VAL A 273 2.12 -10.15 16.36
C VAL A 273 3.49 -10.48 15.78
N THR A 274 3.66 -11.75 15.44
CA THR A 274 4.80 -12.26 14.69
C THR A 274 4.26 -12.92 13.42
N MET A 275 4.79 -12.54 12.26
CA MET A 275 4.47 -13.21 11.00
C MET A 275 5.62 -14.11 10.59
N LEU A 276 5.26 -15.31 10.15
CA LEU A 276 6.16 -16.33 9.70
C LEU A 276 5.84 -16.70 8.26
N VAL A 277 6.89 -16.93 7.49
CA VAL A 277 6.83 -17.56 6.19
C VAL A 277 7.72 -18.79 6.24
N ARG A 278 7.28 -19.94 5.70
CA ARG A 278 8.05 -21.19 5.76
C ARG A 278 8.46 -21.61 7.19
N GLY A 279 7.65 -21.25 8.18
CA GLY A 279 7.92 -21.52 9.59
C GLY A 279 9.00 -20.64 10.22
N GLU A 280 9.49 -19.61 9.53
CA GLU A 280 10.50 -18.69 10.03
C GLU A 280 9.95 -17.27 10.22
N PRO A 281 10.21 -16.63 11.37
CA PRO A 281 9.79 -15.26 11.61
C PRO A 281 10.50 -14.31 10.63
N PHE A 282 9.73 -13.43 10.02
CA PHE A 282 10.27 -12.35 9.18
C PHE A 282 9.81 -10.97 9.62
N LEU A 283 8.69 -10.88 10.35
CA LEU A 283 8.13 -9.62 10.82
C LEU A 283 7.64 -9.73 12.26
N HIS A 284 7.98 -8.71 13.05
CA HIS A 284 7.39 -8.46 14.35
C HIS A 284 6.67 -7.11 14.33
N ALA A 285 5.40 -7.08 14.74
CA ALA A 285 4.64 -5.84 14.85
C ALA A 285 4.20 -5.59 16.28
N LYS A 286 4.30 -4.33 16.70
CA LYS A 286 3.68 -3.82 17.91
C LYS A 286 2.69 -2.73 17.51
N SER A 287 1.50 -2.77 18.07
CA SER A 287 0.44 -1.81 17.75
C SER A 287 -0.20 -1.30 19.02
N THR A 288 -0.37 0.01 19.11
CA THR A 288 -1.30 0.65 20.04
C THR A 288 -2.52 1.07 19.24
N ILE A 289 -3.70 0.60 19.65
CA ILE A 289 -4.96 0.80 18.94
C ILE A 289 -5.87 1.65 19.81
N TYR A 290 -6.30 2.78 19.27
CA TYR A 290 -7.20 3.72 19.90
C TYR A 290 -8.55 3.68 19.18
N LEU A 291 -9.58 3.20 19.87
CA LEU A 291 -10.96 3.24 19.40
C LEU A 291 -11.54 4.60 19.78
N THR A 292 -11.73 5.47 18.80
CA THR A 292 -12.22 6.84 19.07
C THR A 292 -13.74 6.93 19.12
N ASP A 293 -14.43 5.83 18.80
CA ASP A 293 -15.88 5.72 18.77
C ASP A 293 -16.35 4.52 19.65
N PRO A 294 -17.23 4.75 20.63
CA PRO A 294 -17.78 3.69 21.49
C PRO A 294 -18.42 2.52 20.73
N ALA A 295 -18.99 2.75 19.55
CA ALA A 295 -19.57 1.68 18.73
C ALA A 295 -18.53 0.66 18.29
N TRP A 296 -17.27 1.09 18.09
CA TRP A 296 -16.17 0.22 17.72
C TRP A 296 -15.69 -0.61 18.92
N GLU A 297 -15.69 -0.02 20.11
CA GLU A 297 -15.38 -0.74 21.35
C GLU A 297 -16.43 -1.83 21.61
N GLU A 298 -17.72 -1.51 21.47
CA GLU A 298 -18.79 -2.50 21.62
C GLU A 298 -18.63 -3.67 20.63
N MET A 299 -18.23 -3.40 19.39
CA MET A 299 -18.00 -4.44 18.39
C MET A 299 -16.84 -5.36 18.77
N VAL A 300 -15.74 -4.81 19.31
CA VAL A 300 -14.60 -5.62 19.75
C VAL A 300 -14.97 -6.43 20.99
N GLU A 301 -15.62 -5.82 21.97
CA GLU A 301 -15.87 -6.45 23.28
C GLU A 301 -17.08 -7.37 23.30
N ARG A 302 -18.22 -6.95 22.74
CA ARG A 302 -19.47 -7.72 22.79
C ARG A 302 -19.61 -8.68 21.62
N ARG A 303 -19.17 -8.26 20.42
CA ARG A 303 -19.30 -9.09 19.21
C ARG A 303 -18.06 -9.95 18.94
N GLY A 304 -16.99 -9.76 19.73
CA GLY A 304 -15.77 -10.56 19.63
C GLY A 304 -15.01 -10.36 18.32
N THR A 305 -15.19 -9.21 17.65
CA THR A 305 -14.48 -8.92 16.40
C THR A 305 -12.97 -8.83 16.67
N PRO A 306 -12.12 -9.62 15.99
CA PRO A 306 -10.68 -9.50 16.14
C PRO A 306 -10.22 -8.10 15.76
N LEU A 307 -9.34 -7.47 16.56
CA LEU A 307 -8.80 -6.13 16.27
C LEU A 307 -8.18 -6.01 14.86
N GLY A 308 -7.60 -7.10 14.34
CA GLY A 308 -7.06 -7.16 12.98
C GLY A 308 -8.12 -7.09 11.85
N ALA A 309 -9.38 -7.35 12.17
CA ALA A 309 -10.51 -7.39 11.25
C ALA A 309 -11.35 -6.10 11.25
N VAL A 310 -11.16 -5.23 12.25
CA VAL A 310 -12.13 -4.16 12.59
C VAL A 310 -12.38 -3.21 11.43
N PHE A 311 -11.34 -2.74 10.71
CA PHE A 311 -11.52 -1.89 9.53
C PHE A 311 -12.42 -2.54 8.47
N ARG A 312 -12.22 -3.84 8.22
CA ARG A 312 -12.97 -4.59 7.23
C ARG A 312 -14.42 -4.79 7.65
N VAL A 313 -14.65 -5.16 8.91
CA VAL A 313 -16.01 -5.36 9.44
C VAL A 313 -16.80 -4.05 9.44
N MET A 314 -16.14 -2.93 9.71
CA MET A 314 -16.76 -1.61 9.64
C MET A 314 -16.90 -1.08 8.21
N GLY A 315 -16.30 -1.75 7.21
CA GLY A 315 -16.31 -1.30 5.82
C GLY A 315 -15.59 0.04 5.60
N VAL A 316 -14.66 0.40 6.49
CA VAL A 316 -13.98 1.71 6.45
C VAL A 316 -12.56 1.54 5.92
N LEU A 317 -12.18 2.45 5.02
CA LEU A 317 -10.86 2.53 4.44
C LEU A 317 -9.94 3.44 5.30
N PRO A 318 -8.97 2.90 6.05
CA PRO A 318 -8.03 3.74 6.77
C PRO A 318 -7.08 4.48 5.83
N THR A 319 -6.55 5.61 6.32
CA THR A 319 -5.47 6.35 5.67
C THR A 319 -4.14 5.92 6.26
N PHE A 320 -3.20 5.54 5.40
CA PHE A 320 -1.84 5.17 5.80
C PHE A 320 -0.91 6.38 5.83
N HIS A 321 -0.19 6.56 6.93
CA HIS A 321 0.85 7.58 7.07
C HIS A 321 2.13 6.98 7.61
N LEU A 322 3.16 6.87 6.76
CA LEU A 322 4.50 6.49 7.18
C LEU A 322 5.12 7.61 8.01
N ARG A 323 5.49 7.33 9.26
CA ARG A 323 6.05 8.31 10.20
C ARG A 323 7.56 8.31 10.18
N SER A 324 8.17 7.14 10.25
CA SER A 324 9.62 7.00 10.25
C SER A 324 10.02 5.60 9.78
N VAL A 325 11.27 5.50 9.32
CA VAL A 325 11.91 4.25 8.94
C VAL A 325 13.33 4.22 9.49
N GLY A 326 13.89 3.03 9.63
CA GLY A 326 15.28 2.89 10.00
C GLY A 326 15.79 1.47 9.88
N ARG A 327 17.01 1.29 10.37
CA ARG A 327 17.75 0.03 10.34
C ARG A 327 18.50 -0.16 11.64
N GLY A 328 18.84 -1.40 11.93
CA GLY A 328 19.69 -1.75 13.04
C GLY A 328 20.36 -3.09 12.80
N ARG A 329 21.13 -3.50 13.80
CA ARG A 329 21.63 -4.86 13.95
C ARG A 329 21.21 -5.36 15.31
N ASP A 330 20.81 -6.61 15.39
CA ASP A 330 20.54 -7.24 16.66
C ASP A 330 21.85 -7.61 17.39
N SER A 331 21.73 -8.18 18.58
CA SER A 331 22.87 -8.62 19.38
C SER A 331 23.70 -9.73 18.73
N SER A 332 23.15 -10.47 17.76
CA SER A 332 23.87 -11.47 16.97
C SER A 332 24.59 -10.88 15.74
N GLY A 333 24.42 -9.58 15.49
CA GLY A 333 24.96 -8.89 14.32
C GLY A 333 24.10 -9.01 13.07
N SER A 334 22.96 -9.71 13.14
CA SER A 334 21.99 -9.84 12.05
C SER A 334 21.30 -8.50 11.81
N GLY A 335 21.21 -8.10 10.55
CA GLY A 335 20.59 -6.85 10.16
C GLY A 335 19.07 -6.90 10.20
N PHE A 336 18.46 -5.78 10.52
CA PHE A 336 17.01 -5.59 10.44
C PHE A 336 16.67 -4.18 10.00
N PHE A 337 15.47 -4.01 9.49
CA PHE A 337 14.90 -2.71 9.17
C PHE A 337 13.52 -2.57 9.77
N TRP A 338 13.06 -1.34 9.95
CA TRP A 338 11.82 -1.07 10.64
C TRP A 338 11.12 0.14 10.08
N ARG A 339 9.82 0.21 10.38
CA ARG A 339 8.98 1.38 10.14
C ARG A 339 8.06 1.65 11.32
N VAL A 340 7.71 2.91 11.47
CA VAL A 340 6.60 3.38 12.31
C VAL A 340 5.60 4.07 11.40
N TYR A 341 4.33 3.72 11.54
CA TYR A 341 3.26 4.32 10.75
C TYR A 341 1.96 4.44 11.54
N THR A 342 1.05 5.24 11.02
CA THR A 342 -0.30 5.40 11.53
C THR A 342 -1.31 4.89 10.50
N LEU A 343 -2.31 4.13 10.94
CA LEU A 343 -3.54 3.87 10.19
C LEU A 343 -4.69 4.62 10.87
N ALA A 344 -5.32 5.56 10.17
CA ALA A 344 -6.36 6.42 10.76
C ALA A 344 -7.67 6.38 9.96
N SER A 345 -8.78 6.35 10.69
CA SER A 345 -10.14 6.45 10.15
C SER A 345 -11.05 7.18 11.16
N GLN A 346 -12.30 7.45 10.79
CA GLN A 346 -13.25 8.22 11.64
C GLN A 346 -13.52 7.61 13.03
N GLY A 347 -13.29 6.31 13.25
CA GLY A 347 -13.55 5.64 14.53
C GLY A 347 -12.36 4.89 15.13
N MET A 348 -11.21 4.87 14.47
CA MET A 348 -10.03 4.14 14.95
C MET A 348 -8.75 4.74 14.42
N THR A 349 -7.77 4.86 15.32
CA THR A 349 -6.38 5.18 15.01
C THR A 349 -5.47 4.09 15.54
N CYS A 350 -4.57 3.59 14.71
CA CYS A 350 -3.56 2.62 15.10
C CYS A 350 -2.18 3.24 14.93
N GLU A 351 -1.34 3.14 15.95
CA GLU A 351 0.09 3.44 15.89
C GLU A 351 0.84 2.11 15.83
N ILE A 352 1.60 1.89 14.76
CA ILE A 352 2.16 0.58 14.45
C ILE A 352 3.65 0.71 14.20
N THR A 353 4.41 -0.12 14.91
CA THR A 353 5.84 -0.33 14.68
C THR A 353 6.03 -1.73 14.14
N GLU A 354 6.63 -1.84 12.96
CA GLU A 354 7.00 -3.13 12.35
C GLU A 354 8.50 -3.22 12.19
N THR A 355 9.05 -4.38 12.54
CA THR A 355 10.46 -4.73 12.37
C THR A 355 10.54 -5.96 11.48
N PHE A 356 11.39 -5.89 10.47
CA PHE A 356 11.57 -6.91 9.44
C PHE A 356 12.99 -7.45 9.49
N ALA A 357 13.14 -8.75 9.28
CA ALA A 357 14.45 -9.37 9.08
C ALA A 357 15.03 -8.95 7.71
N ASP A 358 16.32 -8.63 7.63
CA ASP A 358 16.95 -8.25 6.35
C ASP A 358 16.88 -9.36 5.30
N ASP A 359 16.84 -10.62 5.73
CA ASP A 359 16.78 -11.82 4.91
C ASP A 359 15.35 -12.21 4.47
N THR A 360 14.35 -11.35 4.67
CA THR A 360 12.92 -11.68 4.48
C THR A 360 12.61 -12.34 3.14
N PHE A 361 13.30 -11.95 2.05
CA PHE A 361 13.10 -12.49 0.70
C PHE A 361 14.13 -13.55 0.29
N GLU A 362 15.01 -13.96 1.21
CA GLU A 362 16.06 -14.96 1.00
C GLU A 362 15.78 -16.26 1.79
N LYS A 363 14.70 -16.29 2.58
CA LYS A 363 14.30 -17.45 3.38
C LYS A 363 14.03 -18.67 2.51
N ARG A 364 14.75 -19.75 2.78
CA ARG A 364 14.60 -21.03 2.09
C ARG A 364 13.52 -21.86 2.78
N SER A 365 12.83 -22.69 2.02
CA SER A 365 11.98 -23.72 2.61
C SER A 365 12.87 -24.54 3.54
N ARG A 366 12.45 -24.73 4.79
CA ARG A 366 13.02 -25.80 5.61
C ARG A 366 12.65 -27.10 4.91
N GLY A 367 13.51 -27.57 4.01
CA GLY A 367 13.47 -28.94 3.56
C GLY A 367 13.38 -29.81 4.81
N SER A 368 12.44 -30.75 4.81
CA SER A 368 12.28 -31.77 5.84
C SER A 368 13.64 -32.14 6.43
N ALA A 369 13.97 -31.57 7.60
CA ALA A 369 15.17 -31.93 8.35
C ALA A 369 15.03 -33.35 8.95
N LEU A 370 14.02 -34.12 8.50
CA LEU A 370 13.75 -35.51 8.81
C LEU A 370 14.08 -36.45 7.63
N ASP A 371 14.24 -35.96 6.39
CA ASP A 371 14.60 -36.84 5.25
C ASP A 371 16.12 -37.00 5.05
N ALA A 372 16.94 -36.15 5.68
CA ALA A 372 18.39 -36.26 5.60
C ALA A 372 19.01 -37.25 6.60
N SER A 373 18.24 -37.79 7.56
CA SER A 373 18.74 -38.77 8.55
C SER A 373 18.39 -40.22 8.22
N LEU A 374 17.76 -40.50 7.07
CA LEU A 374 17.41 -41.86 6.64
C LEU A 374 18.19 -42.35 5.41
N ALA A 375 19.17 -41.58 4.92
CA ALA A 375 20.06 -41.98 3.83
C ALA A 375 21.48 -42.34 4.31
N SER A 376 21.60 -42.98 5.47
CA SER A 376 22.86 -43.52 5.97
C SER A 376 22.63 -44.80 6.79
N THR A 377 22.20 -45.87 6.14
CA THR A 377 22.47 -47.23 6.60
C THR A 377 22.67 -48.11 5.37
N ASP A 378 23.91 -48.13 4.85
CA ASP A 378 24.36 -49.27 4.05
C ASP A 378 24.84 -50.36 5.00
N GLY A 379 24.31 -51.55 4.76
CA GLY A 379 24.36 -52.67 5.67
C GLY A 379 25.70 -53.40 5.72
N HIS A 380 26.07 -53.79 6.93
CA HIS A 380 26.63 -55.09 7.32
C HIS A 380 26.31 -55.22 8.82
N GLY A 381 25.31 -55.99 9.25
CA GLY A 381 25.47 -57.41 9.65
C GLY A 381 26.67 -57.57 10.61
N ILE A 382 26.54 -57.69 11.93
CA ILE A 382 26.04 -58.83 12.73
C ILE A 382 26.10 -58.40 14.23
N PRO A 383 25.24 -58.92 15.13
CA PRO A 383 25.28 -58.58 16.56
C PRO A 383 26.29 -59.44 17.35
N VAL A 384 27.02 -58.79 18.28
CA VAL A 384 27.44 -59.36 19.59
C VAL A 384 27.25 -58.28 20.64
#